data_AF-A0AA40BU46-F1
#
_entry.id   AF-A0AA40BU46-F1
#
_cell.length_a   1.000
_cell.length_b   1.000
_cell.length_c   1.000
_cell.angle_alpha   90.00
_cell.angle_beta   90.00
_cell.angle_gamma   90.00
#
_symmetry.space_group_name_H-M   'P 1'
#
loop_
_entity.id
_entity.type
_entity.pdbx_description
1 polymer ?
#
loop_
_entity_poly.entity_id
_entity_poly.type
_entity_poly.pdbx_seq_one_letter_code
_entity_poly.pdbx_strand_id
1 'polypeptide(L)'
;MKTFAVLSLAALVHQVAATGQSGSPTTSTITPSSTNTISSTVTPRPPTWTAIGCYDQDALPMILERTPQDVFMSIGMCTSRCSVAGNFAFAGLQGGIRCWCGNSVGSELAKNQEDCNVRCPGFPSDNCGGKDVLNVFKAEGVNHTVSTTSAKASSTSTRSGTVLNTPVTAGAMKNLPLFGW
;
A
#
# COMPACT_ATOMS: atom_id res chain seq x y z
N MET A 1 36.55 -68.08 3.19
CA MET A 1 37.82 -68.26 2.45
C MET A 1 37.57 -68.09 0.96
N LYS A 2 37.66 -66.84 0.48
CA LYS A 2 38.10 -66.46 -0.87
C LYS A 2 38.30 -64.95 -0.85
N THR A 3 39.49 -64.57 -1.26
CA THR A 3 40.16 -63.29 -1.12
C THR A 3 40.20 -62.56 -2.47
N PHE A 4 40.45 -61.24 -2.39
CA PHE A 4 40.88 -60.32 -3.46
C PHE A 4 39.80 -59.98 -4.51
N ALA A 5 39.65 -58.75 -5.02
CA ALA A 5 40.59 -57.65 -5.14
C ALA A 5 39.85 -56.30 -5.13
N VAL A 6 40.50 -55.31 -4.53
CA VAL A 6 40.16 -53.89 -4.56
C VAL A 6 40.59 -53.36 -5.93
N LEU A 7 39.64 -52.98 -6.79
CA LEU A 7 39.92 -52.27 -8.04
C LEU A 7 39.49 -50.81 -7.88
N SER A 8 40.47 -49.99 -7.50
CA SER A 8 40.43 -48.54 -7.58
C SER A 8 40.26 -48.11 -9.03
N LEU A 9 39.12 -47.52 -9.36
CA LEU A 9 38.96 -46.68 -10.54
C LEU A 9 39.12 -45.23 -10.09
N ALA A 10 40.31 -44.68 -10.38
CA ALA A 10 40.64 -43.29 -10.19
C ALA A 10 39.69 -42.40 -11.00
N ALA A 11 38.86 -41.61 -10.32
CA ALA A 11 38.06 -40.58 -10.95
C ALA A 11 38.97 -39.38 -11.28
N LEU A 12 38.98 -39.00 -12.57
CA LEU A 12 39.68 -37.84 -13.11
C LEU A 12 39.28 -36.55 -12.38
N VAL A 13 40.25 -35.93 -11.74
CA VAL A 13 40.20 -34.56 -11.23
C VAL A 13 40.36 -33.61 -12.43
N HIS A 14 39.28 -32.96 -12.87
CA HIS A 14 39.39 -31.80 -13.76
C HIS A 14 39.62 -30.55 -12.91
N GLN A 15 40.87 -30.09 -12.89
CA GLN A 15 41.24 -28.78 -12.35
C GLN A 15 41.00 -27.72 -13.44
N VAL A 16 40.17 -26.70 -13.16
CA VAL A 16 40.18 -25.47 -13.95
C VAL A 16 41.09 -24.47 -13.25
N ALA A 17 42.16 -24.09 -13.94
CA ALA A 17 43.17 -23.16 -13.46
C ALA A 17 42.59 -21.74 -13.38
N ALA A 18 42.79 -21.09 -12.24
CA ALA A 18 42.61 -19.66 -12.08
C ALA A 18 43.78 -18.92 -12.74
N THR A 19 43.52 -18.22 -13.85
CA THR A 19 44.44 -17.24 -14.42
C THR A 19 43.99 -15.84 -14.04
N GLY A 20 44.75 -15.19 -13.15
CA GLY A 20 44.68 -13.75 -12.95
C GLY A 20 45.30 -13.02 -14.14
N GLN A 21 44.60 -12.00 -14.66
CA GLN A 21 45.20 -10.94 -15.45
C GLN A 21 44.79 -9.58 -14.86
N SER A 22 45.83 -8.88 -14.42
CA SER A 22 45.85 -7.47 -14.04
C SER A 22 45.70 -6.60 -15.29
N GLY A 23 44.55 -5.95 -15.45
CA GLY A 23 44.28 -4.93 -16.48
C GLY A 23 44.21 -3.53 -15.84
N SER A 24 44.97 -2.59 -16.40
CA SER A 24 45.05 -1.17 -16.02
C SER A 24 43.70 -0.43 -16.13
N PRO A 25 43.45 0.63 -15.34
CA PRO A 25 42.29 1.49 -15.52
C PRO A 25 42.46 2.38 -16.76
N THR A 26 41.88 1.99 -17.89
CA THR A 26 41.76 2.88 -19.06
C THR A 26 40.57 3.82 -18.83
N THR A 27 40.88 5.07 -18.50
CA THR A 27 39.91 6.18 -18.43
C THR A 27 39.40 6.50 -19.82
N SER A 28 38.22 5.97 -20.16
CA SER A 28 37.49 6.40 -21.36
C SER A 28 36.70 7.66 -21.05
N THR A 29 37.25 8.80 -21.48
CA THR A 29 36.56 10.10 -21.52
C THR A 29 35.38 10.02 -22.48
N ILE A 30 34.17 9.91 -21.96
CA ILE A 30 32.92 10.00 -22.72
C ILE A 30 32.52 11.48 -22.82
N THR A 31 32.65 12.04 -24.01
CA THR A 31 32.21 13.39 -24.37
C THR A 31 30.67 13.49 -24.30
N PRO A 32 30.08 14.51 -23.66
CA PRO A 32 28.64 14.73 -23.71
C PRO A 32 28.29 15.33 -25.08
N SER A 33 27.69 14.52 -25.95
CA SER A 33 27.11 15.00 -27.20
C SER A 33 25.67 15.43 -26.93
N SER A 34 25.49 16.74 -26.79
CA SER A 34 24.19 17.40 -26.63
C SER A 34 23.44 17.42 -27.96
N THR A 35 22.60 16.42 -28.20
CA THR A 35 21.60 16.47 -29.27
C THR A 35 20.25 16.74 -28.63
N ASN A 36 19.82 18.00 -28.64
CA ASN A 36 18.47 18.39 -28.25
C ASN A 36 17.47 17.85 -29.27
N THR A 37 16.93 16.67 -28.99
CA THR A 37 15.77 16.10 -29.68
C THR A 37 14.67 15.97 -28.65
N ILE A 38 13.78 16.98 -28.60
CA ILE A 38 12.56 16.93 -27.79
C ILE A 38 11.61 15.95 -28.47
N SER A 39 11.80 14.66 -28.18
CA SER A 39 10.87 13.59 -28.50
C SER A 39 10.09 13.28 -27.24
N SER A 40 8.96 13.96 -27.05
CA SER A 40 8.02 13.65 -25.98
C SER A 40 7.16 12.46 -26.38
N THR A 41 7.78 11.28 -26.49
CA THR A 41 7.05 10.04 -26.29
C THR A 41 6.74 9.98 -24.80
N VAL A 42 5.54 10.43 -24.41
CA VAL A 42 5.02 10.22 -23.06
C VAL A 42 4.75 8.72 -22.91
N THR A 43 5.80 7.94 -22.68
CA THR A 43 5.64 6.62 -22.08
C THR A 43 5.05 6.87 -20.70
N PRO A 44 3.83 6.38 -20.39
CA PRO A 44 3.26 6.56 -19.06
C PRO A 44 4.22 5.93 -18.06
N ARG A 45 4.87 6.78 -17.24
CA ARG A 45 5.68 6.33 -16.12
C ARG A 45 4.76 5.49 -15.22
N PRO A 46 5.15 4.25 -14.85
CA PRO A 46 4.37 3.48 -13.89
C PRO A 46 4.17 4.31 -12.62
N PRO A 47 2.94 4.33 -12.06
CA PRO A 47 2.70 5.07 -10.83
C PRO A 47 3.64 4.57 -9.74
N THR A 48 4.21 5.50 -8.97
CA THR A 48 4.88 5.14 -7.72
C THR A 48 3.82 4.90 -6.66
N TRP A 49 4.02 3.93 -5.77
CA TRP A 49 3.03 3.56 -4.76
C TRP A 49 3.55 3.89 -3.38
N THR A 50 2.74 4.60 -2.60
CA THR A 50 3.08 5.02 -1.23
C THR A 50 2.16 4.29 -0.26
N ALA A 51 2.72 3.65 0.77
CA ALA A 51 1.92 3.09 1.85
C ALA A 51 1.21 4.21 2.62
N ILE A 52 -0.10 4.11 2.79
CA ILE A 52 -0.91 5.12 3.50
C ILE A 52 -1.44 4.62 4.84
N GLY A 53 -1.30 3.33 5.14
CA GLY A 53 -1.55 2.77 6.47
C GLY A 53 -2.22 1.41 6.45
N CYS A 54 -2.46 0.92 7.66
CA CYS A 54 -3.26 -0.26 7.96
C CYS A 54 -4.71 0.16 8.19
N TYR A 55 -5.63 -0.45 7.45
CA TYR A 55 -7.07 -0.14 7.46
C TYR A 55 -7.85 -1.37 7.91
N ASP A 56 -8.97 -1.18 8.59
CA ASP A 56 -9.87 -2.30 8.89
C ASP A 56 -10.51 -2.84 7.61
N GLN A 57 -10.95 -4.10 7.60
CA GLN A 57 -11.66 -4.70 6.46
C GLN A 57 -12.91 -3.91 6.08
N ASP A 58 -13.51 -3.19 7.03
CA ASP A 58 -14.67 -2.34 6.80
C ASP A 58 -14.32 -1.00 6.10
N ALA A 59 -13.03 -0.76 5.78
CA ALA A 59 -12.61 0.32 4.87
C ALA A 59 -12.90 0.00 3.40
N LEU A 60 -13.43 -1.20 3.09
CA LEU A 60 -13.76 -1.68 1.75
C LEU A 60 -15.07 -1.17 1.10
N PRO A 61 -15.99 -0.37 1.70
CA PRO A 61 -17.24 -0.04 1.02
C PRO A 61 -16.99 1.14 0.08
N MET A 62 -16.53 0.78 -1.11
CA MET A 62 -16.85 1.29 -2.44
C MET A 62 -15.61 1.01 -3.30
N ILE A 63 -15.79 0.30 -4.40
CA ILE A 63 -14.83 0.12 -5.51
C ILE A 63 -13.52 -0.68 -5.33
N LEU A 64 -13.31 -1.46 -4.25
CA LEU A 64 -12.16 -2.38 -4.20
C LEU A 64 -12.50 -3.75 -4.85
N GLU A 65 -12.13 -3.93 -6.13
CA GLU A 65 -12.25 -5.21 -6.85
C GLU A 65 -11.18 -6.19 -6.37
N ARG A 66 -11.60 -7.40 -5.98
CA ARG A 66 -10.67 -8.45 -5.56
C ARG A 66 -10.05 -9.12 -6.79
N THR A 67 -8.75 -8.99 -6.92
CA THR A 67 -7.99 -9.74 -7.93
C THR A 67 -7.87 -11.22 -7.52
N PRO A 68 -7.61 -12.14 -8.47
CA PRO A 68 -7.35 -13.54 -8.14
C PRO A 68 -6.27 -13.67 -7.07
N GLN A 69 -6.49 -14.57 -6.12
CA GLN A 69 -5.47 -14.88 -5.10
C GLN A 69 -4.22 -15.44 -5.75
N ASP A 70 -3.08 -15.13 -5.15
CA ASP A 70 -1.80 -15.64 -5.58
C ASP A 70 -1.00 -16.14 -4.38
N VAL A 71 -0.44 -17.34 -4.49
CA VAL A 71 0.41 -17.93 -3.44
C VAL A 71 1.78 -17.27 -3.38
N PHE A 72 2.16 -16.47 -4.38
CA PHE A 72 3.39 -15.66 -4.42
C PHE A 72 3.07 -14.16 -4.39
N MET A 73 2.03 -13.75 -3.66
CA MET A 73 1.65 -12.35 -3.49
C MET A 73 2.80 -11.47 -2.93
N SER A 74 2.92 -10.26 -3.48
CA SER A 74 3.85 -9.20 -3.05
C SER A 74 3.19 -7.84 -3.24
N ILE A 75 3.73 -6.80 -2.59
CA ILE A 75 3.26 -5.41 -2.78
C ILE A 75 3.35 -5.03 -4.26
N GLY A 76 4.51 -5.25 -4.88
CA GLY A 76 4.75 -4.92 -6.29
C GLY A 76 3.81 -5.64 -7.25
N MET A 77 3.46 -6.89 -6.99
CA MET A 77 2.49 -7.61 -7.82
C MET A 77 1.09 -7.04 -7.65
N CYS A 78 0.65 -6.76 -6.43
CA CYS A 78 -0.68 -6.20 -6.19
C CYS A 78 -0.84 -4.82 -6.83
N THR A 79 0.10 -3.92 -6.58
CA THR A 79 0.08 -2.57 -7.14
C THR A 79 0.18 -2.56 -8.66
N SER A 80 0.98 -3.46 -9.24
CA SER A 80 1.03 -3.67 -10.69
C SER A 80 -0.32 -4.13 -11.24
N ARG A 81 -0.96 -5.13 -10.62
CA ARG A 81 -2.31 -5.60 -11.01
C ARG A 81 -3.32 -4.46 -10.97
N CYS A 82 -3.31 -3.65 -9.92
CA CYS A 82 -4.22 -2.51 -9.80
C CYS A 82 -3.94 -1.42 -10.84
N SER A 83 -2.68 -1.19 -11.20
CA SER A 83 -2.34 -0.27 -12.28
C SER A 83 -2.82 -0.77 -13.64
N VAL A 84 -2.62 -2.05 -13.97
CA VAL A 84 -2.95 -2.59 -15.31
C VAL A 84 -4.43 -2.95 -15.49
N ALA A 85 -5.14 -3.30 -14.41
CA ALA A 85 -6.55 -3.71 -14.49
C ALA A 85 -7.48 -2.54 -14.79
N GLY A 86 -7.19 -1.36 -14.25
CA GLY A 86 -8.08 -0.21 -14.41
C GLY A 86 -7.45 1.14 -14.10
N ASN A 87 -6.11 1.22 -13.96
CA ASN A 87 -5.44 2.36 -13.31
C ASN A 87 -6.17 2.73 -12.02
N PHE A 88 -6.16 1.84 -11.03
CA PHE A 88 -6.80 2.15 -9.75
C PHE A 88 -5.90 3.07 -8.90
N ALA A 89 -6.51 4.02 -8.20
CA ALA A 89 -5.80 4.95 -7.31
C ALA A 89 -5.25 4.28 -6.03
N PHE A 90 -5.85 3.16 -5.62
CA PHE A 90 -5.53 2.44 -4.39
C PHE A 90 -5.35 0.94 -4.63
N ALA A 91 -4.42 0.35 -3.88
CA ALA A 91 -4.19 -1.08 -3.80
C ALA A 91 -4.17 -1.49 -2.32
N GLY A 92 -4.87 -2.56 -1.97
CA GLY A 92 -4.94 -3.09 -0.61
C GLY A 92 -4.52 -4.55 -0.57
N LEU A 93 -3.65 -4.91 0.37
CA LEU A 93 -3.23 -6.30 0.58
C LEU A 93 -3.81 -6.83 1.89
N GLN A 94 -4.36 -8.04 1.85
CA GLN A 94 -5.01 -8.66 3.00
C GLN A 94 -4.62 -10.14 3.15
N GLY A 95 -4.32 -10.54 4.38
CA GLY A 95 -4.08 -11.93 4.75
C GLY A 95 -2.95 -12.60 3.97
N GLY A 96 -1.96 -11.83 3.51
CA GLY A 96 -0.81 -12.36 2.78
C GLY A 96 -1.05 -12.59 1.29
N ILE A 97 -2.26 -12.99 0.87
CA ILE A 97 -2.51 -13.52 -0.50
C ILE A 97 -3.60 -12.78 -1.29
N ARG A 98 -4.38 -11.92 -0.64
CA ARG A 98 -5.47 -11.18 -1.30
C ARG A 98 -4.97 -9.81 -1.71
N CYS A 99 -5.35 -9.40 -2.91
CA CYS A 99 -5.09 -8.08 -3.45
C CYS A 99 -6.40 -7.44 -3.93
N TRP A 100 -6.58 -6.19 -3.54
CA TRP A 100 -7.78 -5.38 -3.74
C TRP A 100 -7.39 -4.12 -4.51
N CYS A 101 -8.14 -3.75 -5.55
CA CYS A 101 -7.86 -2.56 -6.36
C CYS A 101 -9.06 -1.62 -6.42
N GLY A 102 -8.88 -0.33 -6.13
CA GLY A 102 -10.02 0.60 -6.09
C GLY A 102 -9.65 2.06 -6.25
N ASN A 103 -10.65 2.90 -6.50
CA ASN A 103 -10.44 4.34 -6.72
C ASN A 103 -10.73 5.19 -5.48
N SER A 104 -11.19 4.55 -4.40
CA SER A 104 -11.45 5.13 -3.09
C SER A 104 -11.10 4.12 -2.01
N VAL A 105 -10.84 4.60 -0.80
CA VAL A 105 -10.69 3.79 0.42
C VAL A 105 -11.51 4.47 1.52
N GLY A 106 -12.11 3.67 2.40
CA GLY A 106 -12.76 4.19 3.60
C GLY A 106 -11.79 4.92 4.53
N SER A 107 -12.32 5.68 5.49
CA SER A 107 -11.51 6.43 6.45
C SER A 107 -11.10 5.63 7.69
N GLU A 108 -11.56 4.39 7.82
CA GLU A 108 -11.39 3.58 9.03
C GLU A 108 -10.01 2.91 9.04
N LEU A 109 -9.07 3.58 9.71
CA LEU A 109 -7.77 3.02 10.04
C LEU A 109 -7.92 1.91 11.09
N ALA A 110 -7.13 0.86 10.96
CA ALA A 110 -7.04 -0.20 11.95
C ALA A 110 -6.64 0.37 13.31
N LYS A 111 -7.30 -0.10 14.37
CA LYS A 111 -6.98 0.28 15.77
C LYS A 111 -5.51 0.09 16.12
N ASN A 112 -4.90 -0.95 15.58
CA ASN A 112 -3.48 -1.22 15.71
C ASN A 112 -2.85 -1.33 14.32
N GLN A 113 -1.91 -0.43 14.02
CA GLN A 113 -1.21 -0.43 12.72
C GLN A 113 -0.28 -1.64 12.56
N GLU A 114 0.16 -2.23 13.67
CA GLU A 114 1.00 -3.44 13.68
C GLU A 114 0.23 -4.71 13.32
N ASP A 115 -1.10 -4.65 13.18
CA ASP A 115 -1.90 -5.80 12.71
C ASP A 115 -1.65 -6.09 11.21
N CYS A 116 -1.10 -5.12 10.48
CA CYS A 116 -0.59 -5.29 9.12
C CYS A 116 0.82 -5.88 9.11
N ASN A 117 0.99 -7.07 9.68
CA ASN A 117 2.28 -7.74 9.87
C ASN A 117 2.40 -9.11 9.16
N VAL A 118 1.38 -9.55 8.42
CA VAL A 118 1.44 -10.81 7.67
C VAL A 118 2.44 -10.64 6.52
N ARG A 119 3.48 -11.48 6.50
CA ARG A 119 4.51 -11.42 5.45
C ARG A 119 3.96 -11.80 4.09
N CYS A 120 4.41 -11.07 3.08
CA CYS A 120 4.12 -11.39 1.70
C CYS A 120 4.85 -12.68 1.29
N PRO A 121 4.15 -13.70 0.77
CA PRO A 121 4.80 -14.96 0.41
C PRO A 121 5.74 -14.85 -0.80
N GLY A 122 5.49 -13.91 -1.71
CA GLY A 122 6.38 -13.62 -2.85
C GLY A 122 7.56 -12.70 -2.51
N PHE A 123 7.49 -11.97 -1.38
CA PHE A 123 8.57 -11.08 -0.93
C PHE A 123 8.53 -10.89 0.60
N PRO A 124 9.15 -11.79 1.39
CA PRO A 124 8.94 -11.87 2.85
C PRO A 124 9.41 -10.65 3.67
N SER A 125 10.19 -9.75 3.07
CA SER A 125 10.58 -8.49 3.71
C SER A 125 9.41 -7.50 3.82
N ASP A 126 8.36 -7.69 3.03
CA ASP A 126 7.17 -6.84 2.98
C ASP A 126 6.01 -7.40 3.80
N ASN A 127 5.10 -6.51 4.19
CA ASN A 127 3.86 -6.85 4.89
C ASN A 127 2.65 -6.73 3.95
N CYS A 128 1.89 -7.82 3.82
CA CYS A 128 0.72 -8.00 2.97
C CYS A 128 -0.59 -7.98 3.79
N GLY A 129 -0.71 -7.03 4.72
CA GLY A 129 -1.90 -6.82 5.56
C GLY A 129 -1.98 -7.76 6.76
N GLY A 130 -3.20 -8.09 7.17
CA GLY A 130 -3.50 -8.97 8.30
C GLY A 130 -4.77 -9.80 8.04
N LYS A 131 -5.23 -10.56 9.04
CA LYS A 131 -6.45 -11.39 8.91
C LYS A 131 -7.68 -10.57 8.52
N ASP A 132 -7.90 -9.46 9.24
CA ASP A 132 -9.08 -8.60 9.19
C ASP A 132 -8.71 -7.13 8.89
N VAL A 133 -7.46 -6.89 8.48
CA VAL A 133 -6.92 -5.56 8.16
C VAL A 133 -6.17 -5.57 6.83
N LEU A 134 -6.15 -4.44 6.16
CA LEU A 134 -5.52 -4.21 4.87
C LEU A 134 -4.33 -3.28 5.00
N ASN A 135 -3.20 -3.66 4.41
CA ASN A 135 -2.13 -2.71 4.16
C ASN A 135 -2.42 -1.98 2.84
N VAL A 136 -2.66 -0.67 2.89
CA VAL A 136 -3.16 0.11 1.75
C VAL A 136 -2.07 1.02 1.18
N PHE A 137 -2.02 1.07 -0.14
CA PHE A 137 -1.10 1.86 -0.94
C PHE A 137 -1.87 2.78 -1.87
N LYS A 138 -1.37 4.00 -2.04
CA LYS A 138 -1.90 5.00 -2.97
C LYS A 138 -0.95 5.19 -4.14
N ALA A 139 -1.49 5.25 -5.34
CA ALA A 139 -0.75 5.55 -6.54
C ALA A 139 -0.46 7.07 -6.64
N GLU A 140 0.78 7.42 -6.91
CA GLU A 140 1.25 8.78 -7.17
C GLU A 140 1.39 9.00 -8.68
N GLY A 141 1.05 10.20 -9.14
CA GLY A 141 1.25 10.60 -10.54
C GLY A 141 0.18 10.11 -11.52
N VAL A 142 -0.87 9.45 -11.03
CA VAL A 142 -2.09 9.23 -11.80
C VAL A 142 -3.06 10.37 -11.51
N ASN A 143 -3.57 11.01 -12.57
CA ASN A 143 -4.61 12.05 -12.47
C ASN A 143 -5.97 11.42 -12.15
N HIS A 144 -6.08 10.75 -11.01
CA HIS A 144 -7.35 10.34 -10.45
C HIS A 144 -8.01 11.58 -9.89
N THR A 145 -9.14 11.97 -10.47
CA THR A 145 -10.10 12.86 -9.82
C THR A 145 -10.61 12.11 -8.58
N VAL A 146 -9.84 12.19 -7.50
CA VAL A 146 -10.20 11.62 -6.21
C VAL A 146 -11.42 12.39 -5.76
N SER A 147 -12.60 11.80 -5.92
CA SER A 147 -13.83 12.27 -5.30
C SER A 147 -13.73 11.97 -3.81
N THR A 148 -12.89 12.71 -3.09
CA THR A 148 -13.14 12.97 -1.67
C THR A 148 -14.45 13.73 -1.62
N THR A 149 -15.54 13.03 -1.35
CA THR A 149 -16.74 13.64 -0.77
C THR A 149 -16.32 14.16 0.60
N SER A 150 -15.71 15.35 0.61
CA SER A 150 -15.56 16.17 1.80
C SER A 150 -16.95 16.25 2.42
N ALA A 151 -17.06 15.71 3.64
CA ALA A 151 -18.22 15.93 4.47
C ALA A 151 -18.53 17.43 4.45
N LYS A 152 -19.73 17.75 3.95
CA LYS A 152 -20.28 19.09 3.92
C LYS A 152 -20.26 19.64 5.33
N ALA A 153 -19.24 20.44 5.66
CA ALA A 153 -19.33 21.44 6.71
C ALA A 153 -20.48 22.36 6.30
N SER A 154 -21.68 22.04 6.80
CA SER A 154 -22.88 22.82 6.57
C SER A 154 -22.72 24.10 7.38
N SER A 155 -22.22 25.14 6.74
CA SER A 155 -22.26 26.51 7.20
C SER A 155 -23.73 26.94 7.25
N THR A 156 -24.40 26.70 8.37
CA THR A 156 -25.72 27.26 8.65
C THR A 156 -25.54 28.75 8.93
N SER A 157 -25.71 29.55 7.88
CA SER A 157 -25.84 31.00 7.97
C SER A 157 -27.22 31.31 8.55
N THR A 158 -27.30 31.54 9.86
CA THR A 158 -28.51 32.08 10.50
C THR A 158 -28.26 33.51 10.91
N ARG A 159 -28.91 34.42 10.17
CA ARG A 159 -28.95 35.86 10.42
C ARG A 159 -30.09 36.16 11.41
N SER A 160 -29.80 37.11 12.31
CA SER A 160 -30.72 37.93 13.14
C SER A 160 -30.94 37.49 14.59
N GLY A 161 -30.70 38.44 15.49
CA GLY A 161 -31.32 38.47 16.83
C GLY A 161 -30.40 39.00 17.92
N THR A 162 -30.34 40.31 18.11
CA THR A 162 -29.74 40.98 19.28
C THR A 162 -30.42 40.47 20.55
N VAL A 163 -29.70 39.78 21.44
CA VAL A 163 -30.21 39.43 22.77
C VAL A 163 -29.51 40.31 23.81
N LEU A 164 -30.32 41.16 24.42
CA LEU A 164 -30.01 42.05 25.52
C LEU A 164 -29.73 41.21 26.78
N ASN A 165 -28.54 41.36 27.37
CA ASN A 165 -28.19 40.75 28.65
C ASN A 165 -29.02 41.39 29.78
N THR A 166 -29.88 40.61 30.43
CA THR A 166 -30.39 40.93 31.78
C THR A 166 -30.01 39.79 32.74
N PRO A 167 -29.36 40.09 33.88
CA PRO A 167 -29.11 39.10 34.92
C PRO A 167 -30.29 39.07 35.90
N VAL A 168 -30.91 37.91 36.10
CA VAL A 168 -31.85 37.68 37.21
C VAL A 168 -31.53 36.36 37.92
N THR A 169 -30.82 36.56 39.02
CA THR A 169 -30.82 35.94 40.34
C THR A 169 -31.54 34.60 40.56
N ALA A 170 -30.82 33.72 41.25
CA ALA A 170 -31.22 32.45 41.83
C ALA A 170 -32.54 32.47 42.63
N GLY A 171 -33.28 31.36 42.55
CA GLY A 171 -34.41 31.07 43.43
C GLY A 171 -34.82 29.59 43.32
N ALA A 172 -34.43 28.80 44.33
CA ALA A 172 -34.93 27.45 44.55
C ALA A 172 -36.44 27.44 44.85
N MET A 173 -37.15 26.35 44.51
CA MET A 173 -38.07 25.63 45.42
C MET A 173 -38.82 24.46 44.74
N LYS A 174 -38.59 23.26 45.29
CA LYS A 174 -39.53 22.16 45.58
C LYS A 174 -40.97 22.27 45.03
N ASN A 175 -41.45 21.24 44.30
CA ASN A 175 -42.45 20.27 44.78
C ASN A 175 -43.03 19.37 43.66
N LEU A 176 -43.20 18.09 44.02
CA LEU A 176 -44.10 17.04 43.52
C LEU A 176 -45.60 17.49 43.52
N PRO A 177 -46.62 16.69 43.09
CA PRO A 177 -46.64 15.44 42.29
C PRO A 177 -47.84 15.32 41.28
N LEU A 178 -47.99 14.11 40.71
CA LEU A 178 -49.24 13.39 40.36
C LEU A 178 -49.77 13.35 38.91
N PHE A 179 -50.25 12.13 38.61
CA PHE A 179 -51.10 11.63 37.51
C PHE A 179 -50.39 11.43 36.16
N GLY A 180 -50.35 10.24 35.56
CA GLY A 180 -51.20 9.07 35.66
C GLY A 180 -51.98 8.90 34.36
N TRP A 181 -51.57 7.93 33.54
CA TRP A 181 -52.34 6.95 32.73
C TRP A 181 -51.39 6.31 31.71
#